data_AF-A0A379THZ4-F1
#
_entry.id   AF-A0A379THZ4-F1
#
_cell.length_a   1.000
_cell.length_b   1.000
_cell.length_c   1.000
_cell.angle_alpha   90.00
_cell.angle_beta   90.00
_cell.angle_gamma   90.00
#
_symmetry.space_group_name_H-M   'P 1'
#
loop_
_entity.id
_entity.type
_entity.pdbx_description
1 polymer ?
#
loop_
_entity_poly.entity_id
_entity_poly.type
_entity_poly.pdbx_seq_one_letter_code
_entity_poly.pdbx_strand_id
1 'polypeptide(L)'
;MTLTKPIDLATPGLYEHYRNGKTVKEGVLTLCRNDKGAMQPFIIYTLTNVRILRMSNHGHTEDSATETVDLVYSHIRWDIPALAPKSKTRLPLHRQELWR
;
A
#
# COMPACT_ATOMS: atom_id res chain seq x y z
N MET A 1 -7.98 2.88 9.01
CA MET A 1 -8.20 2.43 7.62
C MET A 1 -8.82 1.05 7.70
N THR A 2 -9.86 0.78 6.92
CA THR A 2 -10.60 -0.49 6.96
C THR A 2 -10.44 -1.20 5.62
N LEU A 3 -10.09 -2.48 5.67
CA LEU A 3 -9.87 -3.31 4.49
C LEU A 3 -10.74 -4.56 4.59
N THR A 4 -11.39 -4.94 3.49
CA THR A 4 -12.08 -6.21 3.37
C THR A 4 -11.40 -7.05 2.30
N LYS A 5 -11.04 -8.29 2.65
CA LYS A 5 -10.39 -9.24 1.76
C LYS A 5 -11.02 -10.63 1.90
N PRO A 6 -10.93 -11.50 0.89
CA PRO A 6 -11.23 -12.92 1.05
C PRO A 6 -10.28 -13.56 2.08
N ILE A 7 -10.72 -14.58 2.81
CA ILE A 7 -9.83 -15.35 3.68
C ILE A 7 -8.75 -16.02 2.81
N ASP A 8 -7.48 -15.90 3.21
CA ASP A 8 -6.34 -16.50 2.49
C ASP A 8 -5.23 -16.96 3.47
N LEU A 9 -4.07 -17.29 2.92
CA LEU A 9 -2.91 -17.73 3.69
C LEU A 9 -2.36 -16.67 4.67
N ALA A 10 -2.69 -15.38 4.48
CA ALA A 10 -2.27 -14.31 5.38
C ALA A 10 -3.18 -14.20 6.62
N THR A 11 -4.40 -14.73 6.57
CA THR A 11 -5.39 -14.66 7.66
C THR A 11 -4.83 -15.09 9.02
N PRO A 12 -4.14 -16.26 9.17
CA PRO A 12 -3.56 -16.65 10.46
C PRO A 12 -2.53 -15.66 11.00
N GLY A 13 -1.65 -15.15 10.14
CA GLY A 13 -0.62 -14.17 10.52
C GLY A 13 -1.21 -12.83 10.95
N LEU A 14 -2.27 -12.37 10.28
CA LEU A 14 -3.01 -11.19 10.69
C LEU A 14 -3.68 -11.38 12.06
N TYR A 15 -4.27 -12.56 12.30
CA TYR A 15 -4.85 -12.89 13.60
C TYR A 15 -3.83 -12.92 14.73
N GLU A 16 -2.63 -13.48 14.49
CA GLU A 16 -1.55 -13.45 15.48
C GLU A 16 -1.10 -12.01 15.79
N HIS A 17 -0.97 -11.15 14.77
CA HIS A 17 -0.61 -9.74 14.98
C HIS A 17 -1.69 -8.98 15.76
N TYR A 18 -2.97 -9.26 15.48
CA TYR A 18 -4.09 -8.72 16.22
C TYR A 18 -4.07 -9.16 17.69
N ARG A 19 -3.93 -10.47 17.95
CA ARG A 19 -3.95 -11.04 19.32
C ARG A 19 -2.78 -10.55 20.17
N ASN A 20 -1.61 -10.37 19.57
CA ASN A 20 -0.41 -9.91 20.28
C ASN A 20 -0.31 -8.38 20.35
N GLY A 21 -1.25 -7.63 19.75
CA GLY A 21 -1.18 -6.17 19.66
C GLY A 21 0.09 -5.67 18.97
N LYS A 22 0.68 -6.48 18.08
CA LYS A 22 1.98 -6.22 17.47
C LYS A 22 1.90 -5.01 16.54
N THR A 23 2.83 -4.07 16.72
CA THR A 23 3.02 -2.94 15.81
C THR A 23 3.99 -3.34 14.70
N VAL A 24 3.57 -3.17 13.45
CA VAL A 24 4.41 -3.31 12.26
C VAL A 24 4.91 -1.94 11.86
N LYS A 25 6.22 -1.82 11.58
CA LYS A 25 6.84 -0.52 11.28
C LYS A 25 6.19 0.18 10.09
N GLU A 26 5.86 -0.57 9.05
CA GLU A 26 5.34 -0.05 7.80
C GLU A 26 4.29 -0.99 7.19
N GLY A 27 3.22 -0.43 6.66
CA GLY A 27 2.24 -1.15 5.85
C GLY A 27 1.96 -0.39 4.55
N VAL A 28 2.04 -1.08 3.42
CA VAL A 28 1.84 -0.47 2.09
C VAL A 28 0.55 -1.01 1.47
N LEU A 29 -0.35 -0.10 1.09
CA LEU A 29 -1.55 -0.40 0.31
C LEU A 29 -1.44 0.26 -1.06
N THR A 30 -1.42 -0.55 -2.11
CA THR A 30 -1.37 -0.05 -3.49
C THR A 30 -2.73 -0.23 -4.15
N LEU A 31 -3.37 0.89 -4.51
CA LEU A 31 -4.50 0.89 -5.42
C LEU A 31 -3.98 0.83 -6.85
N CYS A 32 -4.41 -0.18 -7.60
CA CYS A 32 -4.04 -0.37 -9.00
C CYS A 32 -5.21 -0.03 -9.93
N ARG A 33 -4.90 0.51 -11.11
CA ARG A 33 -5.82 0.61 -12.24
C ARG A 33 -5.50 -0.50 -13.23
N ASN A 34 -6.54 -1.11 -13.82
CA ASN A 34 -6.37 -2.07 -14.90
C ASN A 34 -6.35 -1.34 -16.24
N ASP A 35 -5.16 -1.18 -16.81
CA ASP A 35 -4.95 -0.58 -18.13
C ASP A 35 -4.68 -1.70 -19.16
N LYS A 36 -5.72 -2.12 -19.88
CA LYS A 36 -5.64 -3.15 -20.95
C LYS A 36 -5.01 -4.47 -20.46
N GLY A 37 -5.33 -4.90 -19.25
CA GLY A 37 -4.80 -6.13 -18.64
C GLY A 37 -3.53 -5.93 -17.82
N ALA A 38 -2.90 -4.76 -17.87
CA ALA A 38 -1.78 -4.42 -17.00
C ALA A 38 -2.29 -3.70 -15.74
N MET A 39 -2.05 -4.28 -14.56
CA MET A 39 -2.29 -3.58 -13.29
C MET A 39 -1.18 -2.55 -13.04
N GLN A 40 -1.53 -1.27 -13.15
CA GLN A 40 -0.62 -0.15 -12.92
C GLN A 40 -0.94 0.52 -11.57
N PRO A 41 0.06 0.78 -10.71
CA PRO A 41 -0.15 1.53 -9.48
C PRO A 41 -0.73 2.92 -9.76
N PHE A 42 -1.87 3.22 -9.16
CA PHE A 42 -2.56 4.50 -9.26
C PHE A 42 -2.29 5.37 -8.04
N ILE A 43 -2.48 4.81 -6.84
CA ILE A 43 -2.19 5.47 -5.56
C ILE A 43 -1.51 4.46 -4.64
N ILE A 44 -0.42 4.87 -4.00
CA ILE A 44 0.30 4.06 -3.02
C ILE A 44 0.16 4.74 -1.66
N TYR A 45 -0.49 4.08 -0.71
CA TYR A 45 -0.56 4.50 0.67
C TYR A 45 0.53 3.79 1.48
N THR A 46 1.41 4.57 2.11
CA THR A 46 2.40 4.06 3.07
C THR A 46 1.97 4.48 4.47
N LEU A 47 1.71 3.50 5.32
CA LEU A 47 1.30 3.68 6.71
C LEU A 47 2.47 3.37 7.65
N THR A 48 2.67 4.23 8.65
CA THR A 48 3.76 4.07 9.63
C THR A 48 3.23 3.63 11.00
N ASN A 49 3.90 2.67 11.62
CA ASN A 49 3.52 2.07 12.92
C ASN A 49 2.08 1.53 12.90
N VAL A 50 1.85 0.55 12.04
CA VAL A 50 0.54 -0.05 11.82
C VAL A 50 0.24 -1.10 12.88
N ARG A 51 -0.94 -1.07 13.44
CA ARG A 51 -1.47 -2.13 14.31
C ARG A 51 -2.90 -2.47 13.89
N ILE A 52 -3.24 -3.75 14.01
CA ILE A 52 -4.60 -4.22 13.78
C ILE A 52 -5.44 -3.91 15.03
N LEU A 53 -6.48 -3.11 14.86
CA LEU A 53 -7.42 -2.73 15.92
C LEU A 53 -8.54 -3.75 16.06
N ARG A 54 -9.04 -4.27 14.94
CA ARG A 54 -10.14 -5.22 14.90
C ARG A 54 -10.01 -6.14 13.68
N MET A 55 -10.38 -7.41 13.88
CA MET A 55 -10.60 -8.41 12.84
C MET A 55 -12.04 -8.90 12.95
N SER A 56 -12.75 -9.04 11.84
CA SER A 56 -14.11 -9.57 11.78
C SER A 56 -14.24 -10.51 10.58
N ASN A 57 -14.66 -11.76 10.83
CA ASN A 57 -14.83 -12.75 9.77
C ASN A 57 -16.32 -12.83 9.40
N HIS A 58 -16.60 -12.83 8.10
CA HIS A 58 -17.94 -12.96 7.54
C HIS A 58 -17.98 -14.20 6.65
N GLY A 59 -18.79 -15.19 7.04
CA GLY A 59 -19.16 -16.32 6.19
C GLY A 59 -20.55 -16.06 5.62
N HIS A 60 -20.69 -16.05 4.30
CA HIS A 60 -21.99 -16.13 3.64
C HIS A 60 -22.09 -17.48 2.95
N THR A 61 -23.27 -18.09 2.99
CA THR A 61 -23.53 -19.46 2.52
C THR A 61 -23.30 -19.67 1.02
N GLU A 62 -23.17 -18.61 0.22
CA GLU A 62 -22.89 -18.67 -1.22
C GLU A 62 -21.60 -17.97 -1.66
N ASP A 63 -21.00 -17.13 -0.81
CA ASP A 63 -19.87 -16.28 -1.18
C ASP A 63 -18.58 -16.72 -0.47
N SER A 64 -17.44 -16.61 -1.16
CA SER A 64 -16.13 -16.91 -0.57
C SER A 64 -15.96 -16.14 0.75
N ALA A 65 -15.62 -16.82 1.83
CA ALA A 65 -15.52 -16.21 3.15
C ALA A 65 -14.60 -14.97 3.12
N THR A 66 -15.04 -13.88 3.74
CA THR A 66 -14.31 -12.61 3.79
C THR A 66 -13.92 -12.26 5.22
N GLU A 67 -12.86 -11.48 5.37
CA GLU A 67 -12.45 -10.87 6.62
C GLU A 67 -12.28 -9.35 6.45
N THR A 68 -12.75 -8.61 7.46
CA THR A 68 -12.60 -7.16 7.56
C THR A 68 -11.58 -6.84 8.65
N VAL A 69 -10.59 -6.04 8.28
CA VAL A 69 -9.44 -5.66 9.11
C VAL A 69 -9.43 -4.14 9.29
N ASP A 70 -9.56 -3.69 10.54
CA ASP A 70 -9.39 -2.29 10.91
C ASP A 70 -7.96 -2.04 11.36
N LEU A 71 -7.29 -1.09 10.70
CA LEU A 71 -5.92 -0.69 10.96
C LEU A 71 -5.88 0.70 11.61
N VAL A 72 -5.09 0.80 12.67
CA VAL A 72 -4.61 2.07 13.24
C VAL A 72 -3.15 2.28 12.86
N TYR A 73 -2.77 3.53 12.64
CA TYR A 73 -1.43 3.92 12.21
C TYR A 73 -1.11 5.31 12.77
N SER A 74 0.19 5.63 12.86
CA SER A 74 0.64 6.94 13.33
C SER A 74 0.66 7.99 12.23
N HIS A 75 1.05 7.60 11.01
CA HIS A 75 1.18 8.50 9.86
C HIS A 75 0.75 7.77 8.59
N ILE A 76 0.23 8.54 7.63
CA ILE A 76 -0.09 8.09 6.28
C ILE A 76 0.56 9.01 5.27
N ARG A 77 1.28 8.44 4.31
CA ARG A 77 1.76 9.10 3.11
C ARG A 77 1.04 8.51 1.91
N TRP A 78 0.70 9.36 0.94
CA TRP A 78 0.11 8.94 -0.32
C TRP A 78 0.99 9.43 -1.47
N ASP A 79 1.31 8.52 -2.39
CA ASP A 79 2.08 8.81 -3.59
C ASP A 79 1.23 8.47 -4.82
N ILE A 80 1.15 9.40 -5.77
CA ILE A 80 0.49 9.19 -7.07
C ILE A 80 1.60 9.12 -8.13
N PRO A 81 1.97 7.91 -8.60
CA PRO A 81 3.10 7.75 -9.53
C PRO A 81 2.99 8.58 -10.81
N ALA A 82 1.76 8.83 -11.29
CA ALA A 82 1.51 9.68 -12.46
C ALA A 82 1.90 11.16 -12.24
N LEU A 83 1.94 11.63 -10.99
CA LEU A 83 2.33 13.00 -10.62
C LEU A 83 3.81 13.08 -10.22
N ALA A 84 4.52 11.95 -10.14
CA ALA A 84 5.93 11.97 -9.84
C ALA A 84 6.65 12.80 -10.92
N PRO A 85 7.53 13.74 -10.52
CA PRO A 85 8.27 14.52 -11.49
C PRO A 85 9.06 13.56 -12.36
N LYS A 86 8.74 13.50 -13.65
CA LYS A 86 9.57 12.79 -14.62
C LYS A 86 10.93 13.46 -14.52
N SER A 87 11.92 12.75 -13.98
CA SER A 87 13.29 13.23 -13.97
C SER A 87 13.65 13.53 -15.42
N LYS A 88 13.64 14.81 -15.81
CA LYS A 88 14.33 15.25 -17.01
C LYS A 88 15.76 14.83 -16.75
N THR A 89 16.25 13.85 -17.48
CA THR A 89 17.67 13.58 -17.63
C THR A 89 18.29 14.92 -17.99
N ARG A 90 18.77 15.66 -16.99
CA ARG A 90 19.60 16.83 -17.24
C ARG A 90 20.88 16.23 -17.79
N LEU A 91 20.99 16.23 -19.11
CA LEU A 91 22.29 16.12 -19.77
C LEU A 91 23.22 17.07 -19.01
N PRO A 92 24.42 16.64 -18.60
CA PRO A 92 25.36 17.56 -18.00
C PRO A 92 25.56 18.69 -19.00
N LEU A 93 25.30 19.93 -18.55
CA LEU A 93 25.70 21.13 -19.27
C LEU A 93 27.21 21.02 -19.42
N HIS A 94 27.67 20.51 -20.56
CA HIS A 94 29.04 20.63 -20.97
C HIS A 94 29.27 22.13 -21.13
N ARG A 95 29.86 22.73 -20.10
CA ARG A 95 30.39 24.08 -20.14
C ARG A 95 31.48 24.06 -21.21
N GLN A 96 31.13 24.43 -22.43
CA GLN A 96 32.12 24.86 -23.39
C GLN A 96 32.75 26.13 -22.80
N GLU A 97 33.96 25.99 -22.29
CA GLU A 97 34.85 27.13 -22.12
C GLU A 97 35.23 27.61 -23.52
N LEU A 98 34.37 28.44 -24.10
CA LEU A 98 34.84 29.50 -24.97
C LEU A 98 35.58 30.47 -24.06
N TRP A 99 36.90 30.60 -24.18
CA TRP A 99 37.64 31.88 -24.20
C TRP A 99 39.15 31.64 -24.37
N ARG A 100 39.65 32.13 -25.52
CA ARG A 100 40.99 32.63 -25.89
C ARG A 100 42.15 31.65 -26.05
#